data_AF-A0A7X7Q1R4-F1
#
_entry.id   AF-A0A7X7Q1R4-F1
#
_cell.length_a   1.000
_cell.length_b   1.000
_cell.length_c   1.000
_cell.angle_alpha   90.00
_cell.angle_beta   90.00
_cell.angle_gamma   90.00
#
_symmetry.space_group_name_H-M   'P 1'
#
loop_
_entity.id
_entity.type
_entity.pdbx_description
1 polymer ?
#
loop_
_entity_poly.entity_id
_entity_poly.type
_entity_poly.pdbx_seq_one_letter_code
_entity_poly.pdbx_strand_id
1 'polypeptide(L)'
;MGRREVKKYSDVDLFLKTANNVSIVEDQIKNIFPESEIIIQRNQIDVYINNHLLEINLIQDLKDAQLFYKKSEIKNVSNTILLGNEELYLSLENLLKNFSYD
;
A
#
# COMPACT_ATOMS: atom_id res chain seq x y z
N MET A 1 7.12 23.43 -19.80
CA MET A 1 8.42 22.83 -19.46
C MET A 1 8.22 21.89 -18.29
N GLY A 2 8.46 20.60 -18.52
CA GLY A 2 8.61 19.60 -17.46
C GLY A 2 7.34 19.14 -16.75
N ARG A 3 6.52 18.30 -17.41
CA ARG A 3 5.92 17.17 -16.68
C ARG A 3 7.11 16.35 -16.19
N ARG A 4 7.67 16.71 -15.02
CA ARG A 4 8.57 15.82 -14.31
C ARG A 4 7.67 14.66 -13.92
N GLU A 5 7.77 13.60 -14.71
CA GLU A 5 7.51 12.24 -14.27
C GLU A 5 8.28 12.08 -12.96
N VAL A 6 7.64 12.44 -11.85
CA VAL A 6 8.02 11.91 -10.56
C VAL A 6 7.71 10.44 -10.74
N LYS A 7 8.73 9.67 -11.13
CA LYS A 7 8.72 8.23 -10.93
C LYS A 7 8.60 8.09 -9.42
N LYS A 8 7.37 8.09 -8.93
CA LYS A 8 7.04 7.72 -7.56
C LYS A 8 7.35 6.24 -7.53
N TYR A 9 8.58 5.92 -7.19
CA TYR A 9 8.89 4.59 -6.71
C TYR A 9 8.14 4.51 -5.39
N SER A 10 7.20 3.58 -5.27
CA SER A 10 6.68 3.22 -3.96
C SER A 10 7.89 2.81 -3.11
N ASP A 11 7.95 3.35 -1.90
CA ASP A 11 8.96 2.93 -0.94
C ASP A 11 8.64 1.50 -0.50
N VAL A 12 7.33 1.20 -0.40
CA VAL A 12 6.79 -0.10 -0.01
C VAL A 12 5.52 -0.42 -0.81
N ASP A 13 5.50 -1.62 -1.40
CA ASP A 13 4.32 -2.21 -2.03
C ASP A 13 3.70 -3.23 -1.07
N LEU A 14 2.41 -3.12 -0.77
CA LEU A 14 1.69 -4.05 0.07
C LEU A 14 0.60 -4.76 -0.72
N PHE A 15 0.47 -6.06 -0.53
CA PHE A 15 -0.74 -6.80 -0.87
C PHE A 15 -1.52 -7.05 0.40
N LEU A 16 -2.73 -6.50 0.49
CA LEU A 16 -3.64 -6.77 1.59
C LEU A 16 -4.63 -7.84 1.14
N LYS A 17 -4.49 -9.05 1.67
CA LYS A 17 -5.48 -10.10 1.49
C LYS A 17 -6.67 -9.87 2.43
N THR A 18 -7.79 -9.42 1.88
CA THR A 18 -8.97 -9.11 2.67
C THR A 18 -10.26 -9.36 1.89
N ALA A 19 -11.33 -9.70 2.62
CA ALA A 19 -12.69 -9.72 2.09
C ALA A 19 -13.35 -8.33 2.15
N ASN A 20 -12.72 -7.37 2.85
CA ASN A 20 -13.22 -6.01 2.97
C ASN A 20 -13.11 -5.28 1.62
N ASN A 21 -14.08 -4.40 1.36
CA ASN A 21 -14.00 -3.51 0.22
C ASN A 21 -13.05 -2.33 0.50
N VAL A 22 -12.67 -1.62 -0.57
CA VAL A 22 -11.69 -0.52 -0.49
C VAL A 22 -12.12 0.59 0.48
N SER A 23 -13.41 0.90 0.59
CA SER A 23 -13.91 1.94 1.49
C SER A 23 -13.74 1.59 2.97
N ILE A 24 -13.98 0.33 3.36
CA ILE A 24 -13.78 -0.12 4.74
C ILE A 24 -12.29 -0.03 5.10
N VAL A 25 -11.42 -0.44 4.18
CA VAL A 25 -9.97 -0.40 4.39
C VAL A 25 -9.46 1.04 4.41
N GLU A 26 -9.99 1.94 3.57
CA GLU A 26 -9.71 3.37 3.61
C GLU A 26 -10.02 3.96 4.99
N ASP A 27 -11.20 3.70 5.54
CA ASP A 27 -11.58 4.19 6.87
C ASP A 27 -10.64 3.67 7.95
N GLN A 28 -10.24 2.40 7.86
CA GLN A 28 -9.24 1.81 8.76
C GLN A 28 -7.89 2.53 8.64
N ILE A 29 -7.40 2.76 7.43
CA ILE A 29 -6.13 3.47 7.17
C ILE A 29 -6.20 4.90 7.72
N LYS A 30 -7.30 5.63 7.49
CA LYS A 30 -7.48 6.99 8.04
C LYS A 30 -7.44 7.03 9.55
N ASN A 31 -7.98 6.02 10.22
CA ASN A 31 -7.89 5.92 11.68
C ASN A 31 -6.46 5.68 12.17
N ILE A 32 -5.61 5.01 11.38
CA ILE A 32 -4.21 4.74 11.70
C ILE A 32 -3.34 5.97 11.37
N PHE A 33 -3.58 6.59 10.21
CA PHE A 33 -2.81 7.71 9.66
C PHE A 33 -3.74 8.90 9.36
N PRO A 34 -4.26 9.59 10.39
CA PRO A 34 -5.26 10.65 10.21
C PRO A 34 -4.76 11.84 9.39
N GLU A 35 -3.45 12.09 9.41
CA GLU A 35 -2.80 13.20 8.69
C GLU A 35 -2.29 12.79 7.29
N SER A 36 -2.54 11.55 6.86
CA SER A 36 -2.06 11.07 5.56
C SER A 36 -2.90 11.61 4.40
N GLU A 37 -2.24 11.86 3.27
CA GLU A 37 -2.93 12.05 2.00
C GLU A 37 -3.20 10.67 1.40
N ILE A 38 -4.46 10.40 1.04
CA ILE A 38 -4.90 9.10 0.49
C ILE A 38 -5.45 9.30 -0.91
N ILE A 39 -4.98 8.48 -1.85
CA ILE A 39 -5.50 8.40 -3.22
C ILE A 39 -5.98 6.97 -3.47
N ILE A 40 -7.19 6.82 -3.99
CA ILE A 40 -7.78 5.49 -4.29
C ILE A 40 -7.88 5.28 -5.79
N GLN A 41 -7.38 4.13 -6.24
CA GLN A 41 -7.43 3.70 -7.62
C GLN A 41 -7.96 2.26 -7.71
N ARG A 42 -9.29 2.12 -7.84
CA ARG A 42 -9.99 0.82 -7.85
C ARG A 42 -9.72 0.01 -6.58
N ASN A 43 -8.80 -0.95 -6.63
CA ASN A 43 -8.42 -1.83 -5.53
C ASN A 43 -7.05 -1.46 -4.93
N GLN A 44 -6.46 -0.35 -5.36
CA GLN A 44 -5.22 0.18 -4.81
C GLN A 44 -5.52 1.42 -3.96
N ILE A 45 -4.85 1.52 -2.82
CA ILE A 45 -4.86 2.68 -1.93
C ILE A 45 -3.42 3.16 -1.80
N ASP A 46 -3.15 4.38 -2.27
CA ASP A 46 -1.87 5.05 -2.12
C ASP A 46 -1.96 5.94 -0.88
N VAL A 47 -1.04 5.74 0.07
CA VAL A 47 -1.00 6.47 1.35
C VAL A 47 0.32 7.22 1.45
N TYR A 48 0.26 8.54 1.54
CA TYR A 48 1.43 9.40 1.69
C TYR A 48 1.62 9.78 3.16
N ILE A 49 2.73 9.34 3.75
CA ILE A 49 3.06 9.57 5.16
C ILE A 49 4.50 10.06 5.26
N ASN A 50 4.74 11.25 5.80
CA ASN A 50 6.09 11.79 6.03
C ASN A 50 7.03 11.69 4.81
N ASN A 51 6.53 12.05 3.61
CA ASN A 51 7.20 11.92 2.30
C ASN A 51 7.42 10.49 1.77
N HIS A 52 6.95 9.47 2.48
CA HIS A 52 6.94 8.10 1.99
C HIS A 52 5.63 7.78 1.27
N LEU A 53 5.74 6.96 0.22
CA LEU A 53 4.60 6.40 -0.49
C LEU A 53 4.44 4.92 -0.15
N LEU A 54 3.32 4.60 0.48
CA LEU A 54 2.84 3.25 0.73
C LEU A 54 1.74 2.90 -0.27
N GLU A 55 1.96 1.91 -1.13
CA GLU A 55 0.94 1.43 -2.06
C GLU A 55 0.29 0.14 -1.54
N ILE A 56 -1.01 0.14 -1.31
CA ILE A 56 -1.74 -1.01 -0.75
C ILE A 56 -2.69 -1.57 -1.80
N ASN A 57 -2.35 -2.72 -2.34
CA ASN A 57 -3.14 -3.46 -3.31
C ASN A 57 -4.04 -4.48 -2.60
N LEU A 58 -5.35 -4.27 -2.63
CA LEU A 58 -6.33 -5.17 -2.04
C LEU A 58 -6.55 -6.36 -2.97
N ILE A 59 -6.41 -7.56 -2.40
CA ILE A 59 -6.61 -8.82 -3.10
C ILE A 59 -7.54 -9.72 -2.28
N GLN A 60 -8.33 -10.55 -2.95
CA GLN A 60 -9.11 -11.61 -2.28
C GLN A 60 -8.32 -12.92 -2.31
N ASP A 61 -7.58 -13.14 -3.40
CA ASP A 61 -6.82 -14.34 -3.68
C ASP A 61 -5.38 -14.01 -4.08
N LEU A 62 -4.45 -14.94 -3.85
CA LEU A 62 -3.08 -14.83 -4.37
C LEU A 62 -3.02 -14.76 -5.90
N LYS A 63 -4.05 -15.26 -6.59
CA LYS A 63 -4.18 -15.16 -8.05
C LYS A 63 -4.40 -13.71 -8.49
N ASP A 64 -5.01 -12.88 -7.66
CA ASP A 64 -5.21 -11.45 -7.97
C ASP A 64 -3.87 -10.71 -7.92
N ALA A 65 -2.98 -11.07 -6.99
CA ALA A 65 -1.63 -10.51 -6.94
C ALA A 65 -0.87 -10.75 -8.26
N GLN A 66 -1.09 -11.89 -8.92
CA GLN A 66 -0.49 -12.16 -10.24
C GLN A 66 -0.99 -11.19 -11.32
N LEU A 67 -2.24 -10.71 -11.23
CA LEU A 67 -2.75 -9.69 -12.15
C LEU A 67 -2.04 -8.35 -11.93
N PHE A 68 -1.70 -8.02 -10.68
CA PHE A 68 -0.87 -6.86 -10.36
C PHE A 68 0.57 -7.04 -10.86
N TYR A 69 1.22 -8.19 -10.66
CA TYR A 69 2.57 -8.40 -11.22
C TYR A 69 2.60 -8.46 -12.77
N LYS A 70 1.52 -8.93 -13.40
CA LYS A 70 1.47 -9.12 -14.86
C LYS A 70 0.98 -7.86 -15.61
N LYS A 71 0.17 -7.02 -14.96
CA LYS A 71 -0.38 -5.78 -15.54
C LYS A 71 0.19 -4.52 -14.93
N SER A 72 0.57 -4.55 -13.65
CA SER A 72 1.04 -3.38 -12.92
C SER A 72 2.55 -3.33 -12.88
N GLU A 73 3.00 -2.10 -12.99
CA GLU A 73 4.35 -1.61 -13.02
C GLU A 73 5.05 -1.74 -11.65
N ILE A 74 4.75 -2.78 -10.88
CA ILE A 74 5.41 -3.12 -9.61
C ILE A 74 6.85 -3.48 -9.92
N LYS A 75 7.74 -2.51 -9.71
CA LYS A 75 9.17 -2.61 -10.03
C LYS A 75 9.99 -3.10 -8.84
N ASN A 76 9.44 -3.02 -7.62
CA ASN A 76 10.12 -3.34 -6.37
C ASN A 76 9.54 -4.59 -5.69
N VAL A 77 9.58 -5.72 -6.40
CA VAL A 77 9.17 -7.04 -5.88
C VAL A 77 9.89 -7.40 -4.57
N SER A 78 11.14 -6.92 -4.39
CA SER A 78 11.92 -7.14 -3.16
C SER A 78 11.32 -6.48 -1.92
N ASN A 79 10.50 -5.45 -2.09
CA ASN A 79 9.88 -4.68 -1.02
C ASN A 79 8.36 -4.95 -0.95
N THR A 80 7.89 -6.03 -1.57
CA THR A 80 6.48 -6.39 -1.55
C THR A 80 6.13 -7.27 -0.36
N ILE A 81 5.16 -6.85 0.45
CA ILE A 81 4.73 -7.58 1.65
C ILE A 81 3.27 -7.98 1.54
N LEU A 82 2.98 -9.23 1.85
CA LEU A 82 1.62 -9.76 1.92
C LEU A 82 1.10 -9.70 3.36
N LEU A 83 0.01 -8.97 3.58
CA LEU A 83 -0.65 -8.82 4.86
C LEU A 83 -2.01 -9.53 4.91
N GLY A 84 -2.29 -10.18 6.04
CA GLY A 84 -3.58 -10.78 6.36
C GLY A 84 -4.47 -9.84 7.19
N ASN A 85 -5.79 -10.07 7.14
CA ASN A 85 -6.81 -9.19 7.69
C ASN A 85 -6.68 -8.89 9.21
N GLU A 86 -6.28 -9.85 10.04
CA GLU A 86 -6.20 -9.65 11.51
C GLU A 86 -4.90 -8.96 11.96
N GLU A 87 -3.85 -9.00 11.15
CA GLU A 87 -2.52 -8.50 11.52
C GLU A 87 -2.19 -7.14 10.88
N LEU A 88 -3.12 -6.58 10.09
CA LEU A 88 -2.87 -5.38 9.29
C LEU A 88 -2.37 -4.20 10.12
N TYR A 89 -3.06 -3.89 11.23
CA TYR A 89 -2.72 -2.76 12.10
C TYR A 89 -1.31 -2.92 12.70
N LEU A 90 -1.05 -4.05 13.37
CA LEU A 90 0.23 -4.32 14.04
C LEU A 90 1.39 -4.46 13.03
N SER A 91 1.12 -5.03 11.85
CA SER A 91 2.14 -5.20 10.82
C SER A 91 2.49 -3.88 10.15
N LEU A 92 1.51 -3.02 9.87
CA LEU A 92 1.75 -1.67 9.35
C LEU A 92 2.51 -0.81 10.37
N GLU A 93 2.10 -0.85 11.64
CA GLU A 93 2.75 -0.11 12.71
C GLU A 93 4.22 -0.56 12.91
N ASN A 94 4.47 -1.88 12.95
CA ASN A 94 5.83 -2.42 13.09
C ASN A 94 6.70 -2.16 11.87
N LEU A 95 6.14 -2.27 10.66
CA LEU A 95 6.87 -1.98 9.43
C LEU A 95 7.40 -0.54 9.44
N LEU A 96 6.54 0.43 9.73
CA LEU A 96 6.92 1.83 9.76
C LEU A 96 7.88 2.18 10.90
N LYS A 97 7.73 1.55 12.08
CA LYS A 97 8.71 1.70 13.18
C LYS A 97 10.12 1.28 12.76
N ASN A 98 10.24 0.23 11.94
CA ASN A 98 11.53 -0.23 11.43
C ASN A 98 12.07 0.65 10.28
N PHE A 99 11.20 1.32 9.52
CA PHE A 99 11.62 2.33 8.52
C PHE A 99 12.06 3.67 9.13
N SER A 100 11.72 3.94 10.39
CA SER A 100 12.02 5.21 11.08
C SER A 100 13.47 5.31 11.61
N TYR A 101 14.30 4.28 11.40
CA TYR A 101 15.62 4.14 12.02
C TYR A 101 16.82 4.21 11.05
N ASP A 102 16.61 4.58 9.79
CA ASP A 102 17.69 4.91 8.84
C ASP A 102 17.77 6.42 8.55
#